data_AF-A0A450RXT2-F1
#
_entry.id   AF-A0A450RXT2-F1
#
_cell.length_a   1.000
_cell.length_b   1.000
_cell.length_c   1.000
_cell.angle_alpha   90.00
_cell.angle_beta   90.00
_cell.angle_gamma   90.00
#
_symmetry.space_group_name_H-M   'P 1'
#
loop_
_entity.id
_entity.type
_entity.pdbx_description
1 polymer ?
#
loop_
_entity_poly.entity_id
_entity_poly.type
_entity_poly.pdbx_seq_one_letter_code
_entity_poly.pdbx_strand_id
1 'polypeptide(L)'
;MASLTESRRYLFIDDIPQYLRIYLKILRNAGHSVEIIDNIGAGWTRIECDGPFHLVLIDLGLDRKIREFDREYEEIIDTLRAQGYGSLPISGQVLGLRLWRRRKEMQQRYCYLTNHPQLWLANLNPDDPEFGGEKPEILRDMVLDKSDLWSRNIEEKFQRAHQVWEDEQWLR
;
A
#
# COMPACT_ATOMS: atom_id res chain seq x y z
N MET A 1 25.89 -8.56 19.40
CA MET A 1 25.47 -7.17 19.67
C MET A 1 24.13 -6.99 18.97
N ALA A 2 23.06 -6.76 19.71
CA ALA A 2 21.76 -6.46 19.10
C ALA A 2 21.87 -5.10 18.41
N SER A 3 21.73 -5.08 17.09
CA SER A 3 21.51 -3.85 16.34
C SER A 3 20.29 -3.17 16.95
N LEU A 4 20.43 -1.95 17.47
CA LEU A 4 19.29 -1.12 17.82
C LEU A 4 18.58 -0.78 16.51
N THR A 5 17.58 -1.57 16.14
CA THR A 5 16.70 -1.24 15.02
C THR A 5 15.96 0.04 15.38
N GLU A 6 16.06 1.07 14.54
CA GLU A 6 15.27 2.28 14.71
C GLU A 6 13.79 1.92 14.77
N SER A 7 13.08 2.47 15.76
CA SER A 7 11.65 2.24 15.91
C SER A 7 10.89 2.92 14.78
N ARG A 8 10.12 2.14 14.02
CA ARG A 8 9.36 2.58 12.84
C ARG A 8 7.85 2.57 13.12
N ARG A 9 7.13 3.48 12.47
CA ARG A 9 5.66 3.59 12.52
C ARG A 9 5.07 3.04 11.22
N TYR A 10 4.29 1.96 11.33
CA TYR A 10 3.55 1.37 10.20
C TYR A 10 2.05 1.57 10.37
N LEU A 11 1.37 1.84 9.25
CA LEU A 11 -0.09 1.87 9.19
C LEU A 11 -0.55 0.80 8.19
N PHE A 12 -1.39 -0.11 8.66
CA PHE A 12 -2.06 -1.09 7.81
C PHE A 12 -3.50 -0.64 7.55
N ILE A 13 -3.94 -0.73 6.30
CA ILE A 13 -5.30 -0.43 5.89
C ILE A 13 -5.86 -1.68 5.23
N ASP A 14 -6.62 -2.47 6.00
CA ASP A 14 -7.08 -3.82 5.63
C ASP A 14 -8.37 -4.14 6.40
N ASP A 15 -9.42 -4.53 5.69
CA ASP A 15 -10.75 -4.78 6.23
C ASP A 15 -10.89 -6.16 6.91
N ILE A 16 -9.84 -7.00 6.84
CA ILE A 16 -9.77 -8.31 7.47
C ILE A 16 -8.52 -8.41 8.39
N PRO A 17 -8.48 -7.62 9.49
CA PRO A 17 -7.29 -7.45 10.33
C PRO A 17 -6.80 -8.74 11.01
N GLN A 18 -7.63 -9.78 11.08
CA GLN A 18 -7.26 -11.08 11.63
C GLN A 18 -6.08 -11.73 10.91
N TYR A 19 -5.93 -11.50 9.61
CA TYR A 19 -4.81 -12.04 8.82
C TYR A 19 -3.49 -11.32 9.09
N LEU A 20 -3.54 -10.11 9.66
CA LEU A 20 -2.36 -9.32 9.98
C LEU A 20 -1.78 -9.62 11.37
N ARG A 21 -2.48 -10.37 12.23
CA ARG A 21 -2.10 -10.56 13.65
C ARG A 21 -0.68 -11.08 13.82
N ILE A 22 -0.24 -12.00 12.94
CA ILE A 22 1.12 -12.54 13.01
C ILE A 22 2.15 -11.45 12.70
N TYR A 23 1.90 -10.63 11.69
CA TYR A 23 2.74 -9.50 11.29
C TYR A 23 2.85 -8.45 12.39
N LEU A 24 1.73 -8.10 13.02
CA LEU A 24 1.71 -7.17 14.16
C LEU A 24 2.63 -7.64 15.28
N LYS A 25 2.56 -8.92 15.63
CA LYS A 25 3.37 -9.48 16.71
C LYS A 25 4.85 -9.39 16.38
N ILE A 26 5.24 -9.72 15.15
CA ILE A 26 6.63 -9.67 14.70
C ILE A 26 7.17 -8.24 14.76
N LEU A 27 6.47 -7.30 14.13
CA LEU A 27 6.90 -5.90 14.06
C LEU A 27 6.97 -5.26 15.45
N ARG A 28 6.00 -5.54 16.32
CA ARG A 28 6.00 -5.06 17.71
C ARG A 28 7.14 -5.67 18.53
N ASN A 29 7.43 -6.96 18.35
CA ASN A 29 8.57 -7.61 18.99
C ASN A 29 9.91 -7.03 18.51
N ALA A 30 9.98 -6.55 17.27
CA ALA A 30 11.14 -5.84 16.71
C ALA A 30 11.23 -4.37 17.18
N GLY A 31 10.32 -3.91 18.04
CA GLY A 31 10.32 -2.55 18.60
C GLY A 31 9.60 -1.52 17.73
N HIS A 32 8.81 -1.94 16.74
CA HIS A 32 8.06 -1.05 15.86
C HIS A 32 6.62 -0.83 16.36
N SER A 33 6.09 0.37 16.11
CA SER A 33 4.68 0.67 16.36
C SER A 33 3.85 0.38 15.11
N VAL A 34 2.71 -0.29 15.30
CA VAL A 34 1.82 -0.67 14.21
C VAL A 34 0.38 -0.38 14.56
N GLU A 35 -0.28 0.34 13.66
CA GLU A 35 -1.70 0.68 13.68
C GLU A 35 -2.43 -0.04 12.53
N ILE A 36 -3.68 -0.46 12.75
CA ILE A 36 -4.54 -1.03 11.70
C ILE A 36 -5.83 -0.24 11.63
N ILE A 37 -6.25 0.09 10.42
CA ILE A 37 -7.54 0.69 10.10
C ILE A 37 -8.25 -0.18 9.07
N ASP A 38 -9.57 -0.36 9.23
CA ASP A 38 -10.36 -1.33 8.47
C ASP A 38 -11.06 -0.75 7.23
N ASN A 39 -10.81 0.51 6.90
CA ASN A 39 -11.43 1.17 5.76
C ASN A 39 -10.58 2.32 5.22
N ILE A 40 -10.74 2.60 3.92
CA ILE A 40 -9.93 3.60 3.22
C ILE A 40 -10.14 5.03 3.72
N GLY A 41 -11.35 5.38 4.18
CA GLY A 41 -11.68 6.75 4.58
C GLY A 41 -11.03 7.13 5.90
N ALA A 42 -11.18 6.28 6.91
CA ALA A 42 -10.46 6.44 8.17
C ALA A 42 -8.95 6.32 7.96
N GLY A 43 -8.49 5.44 7.06
CA GLY A 43 -7.09 5.30 6.71
C GLY A 43 -6.52 6.58 6.09
N TRP A 44 -7.28 7.20 5.20
CA TRP A 44 -6.97 8.47 4.58
C TRP A 44 -6.89 9.62 5.59
N THR A 45 -7.94 9.82 6.42
CA THR A 45 -7.91 10.81 7.50
C THR A 45 -6.70 10.60 8.41
N ARG A 46 -6.38 9.34 8.71
CA ARG A 46 -5.23 9.02 9.55
C ARG A 46 -3.92 9.42 8.91
N ILE A 47 -3.74 9.23 7.61
CA ILE A 47 -2.53 9.66 6.90
C ILE A 47 -2.43 11.19 6.91
N GLU A 48 -3.53 11.91 6.66
CA GLU A 48 -3.53 13.37 6.61
C GLU A 48 -3.21 14.03 7.95
N CYS A 49 -3.71 13.49 9.07
CA CYS A 49 -3.39 14.02 10.40
C CYS A 49 -2.06 13.49 10.96
N ASP A 50 -1.83 12.20 10.70
CA ASP A 50 -0.80 11.29 11.20
C ASP A 50 0.65 11.45 10.75
N GLY A 51 0.73 11.83 9.48
CA GLY A 51 1.81 11.44 8.59
C GLY A 51 3.08 12.26 8.73
N PRO A 52 4.18 11.81 8.12
CA PRO A 52 4.29 10.57 7.36
C PRO A 52 4.56 9.34 8.28
N PHE A 53 3.95 8.21 7.93
CA PHE A 53 4.33 6.89 8.43
C PHE A 53 5.59 6.40 7.69
N HIS A 54 6.35 5.49 8.31
CA HIS A 54 7.49 4.87 7.64
C HIS A 54 7.05 4.14 6.37
N LEU A 55 5.98 3.36 6.47
CA LEU A 55 5.32 2.74 5.32
C LEU A 55 3.84 2.52 5.64
N VAL A 56 2.97 2.88 4.69
CA VAL A 56 1.55 2.50 4.71
C VAL A 56 1.37 1.24 3.88
N LEU A 57 0.66 0.26 4.43
CA LEU A 57 0.38 -1.02 3.79
C LEU A 57 -1.10 -1.12 3.50
N ILE A 58 -1.47 -1.12 2.22
CA ILE A 58 -2.85 -1.03 1.78
C ILE A 58 -3.27 -2.38 1.21
N ASP A 59 -4.34 -2.98 1.74
CA ASP A 59 -4.93 -4.13 1.09
C ASP A 59 -5.50 -3.74 -0.27
N LEU A 60 -5.00 -4.34 -1.35
CA LEU A 60 -5.40 -4.00 -2.71
C LEU A 60 -6.91 -4.25 -2.93
N GLY A 61 -7.40 -5.36 -2.39
CA GLY A 61 -8.78 -5.84 -2.56
C GLY A 61 -9.78 -5.31 -1.54
N LEU A 62 -9.48 -4.18 -0.87
CA LEU A 62 -10.34 -3.64 0.18
C LEU A 62 -11.73 -3.32 -0.39
N ASP A 63 -12.78 -3.88 0.22
CA ASP A 63 -14.15 -3.83 -0.29
C ASP A 63 -15.01 -2.78 0.44
N ARG A 64 -14.63 -1.51 0.34
CA ARG A 64 -15.44 -0.38 0.84
C ARG A 64 -15.32 0.83 -0.07
N LYS A 65 -16.36 1.07 -0.88
CA LYS A 65 -16.49 2.32 -1.64
C LYS A 65 -16.85 3.49 -0.71
N ILE A 66 -16.13 4.60 -0.85
CA ILE A 66 -16.41 5.85 -0.13
C ILE A 66 -16.52 6.98 -1.16
N ARG A 67 -17.58 7.80 -1.04
CA ARG A 67 -17.91 8.87 -2.01
C ARG A 67 -16.78 9.87 -2.23
N GLU A 68 -15.97 10.10 -1.20
CA GLU A 68 -14.82 11.00 -1.29
C GLU A 68 -13.83 10.58 -2.40
N PHE A 69 -13.81 9.30 -2.78
CA PHE A 69 -12.92 8.73 -3.79
C PHE A 69 -13.62 8.43 -5.13
N ASP A 70 -14.78 9.03 -5.40
CA ASP A 70 -15.56 8.73 -6.61
C ASP A 70 -14.75 8.94 -7.91
N ARG A 71 -13.89 9.97 -7.98
CA ARG A 71 -13.03 10.21 -9.14
C ARG A 71 -12.06 9.05 -9.39
N GLU A 72 -11.25 8.69 -8.40
CA GLU A 72 -10.28 7.60 -8.53
C GLU A 72 -10.99 6.26 -8.79
N TYR A 73 -12.18 6.08 -8.23
CA TYR A 73 -13.01 4.89 -8.46
C TYR A 73 -13.50 4.77 -9.89
N GLU A 74 -13.96 5.87 -10.51
CA GLU A 74 -14.38 5.90 -11.92
C GLU A 74 -13.23 5.50 -12.87
N GLU A 75 -12.03 6.03 -12.64
CA GLU A 75 -10.85 5.73 -13.46
C GLU A 75 -10.43 4.24 -13.39
N ILE A 76 -10.50 3.63 -12.20
CA ILE A 76 -10.20 2.22 -12.01
C ILE A 76 -11.27 1.32 -12.64
N ILE A 77 -12.55 1.63 -12.44
CA ILE A 77 -13.66 0.77 -12.92
C ILE A 77 -13.70 0.67 -14.44
N ASP A 78 -13.46 1.77 -15.14
CA ASP A 78 -13.45 1.75 -16.61
C ASP A 78 -12.31 0.86 -17.14
N THR A 79 -11.16 0.89 -16.47
CA THR A 79 -10.02 0.03 -16.79
C THR A 79 -10.30 -1.45 -16.47
N LEU A 80 -10.89 -1.75 -15.31
CA LEU A 80 -11.27 -3.13 -14.95
C LEU A 80 -12.26 -3.74 -15.93
N ARG A 81 -13.26 -2.94 -16.35
CA ARG A 81 -14.23 -3.37 -17.36
C ARG A 81 -13.55 -3.64 -18.70
N ALA A 82 -12.66 -2.76 -19.14
CA ALA A 82 -11.90 -2.94 -20.38
C ALA A 82 -11.05 -4.22 -20.39
N GLN A 83 -10.52 -4.62 -19.22
CA GLN A 83 -9.72 -5.84 -19.04
C GLN A 83 -10.56 -7.10 -18.77
N GLY A 84 -11.89 -7.00 -18.72
CA GLY A 84 -12.80 -8.14 -18.51
C GLY A 84 -12.94 -8.57 -17.05
N TYR A 85 -12.40 -7.81 -16.10
CA TYR A 85 -12.50 -8.11 -14.66
C TYR A 85 -13.84 -7.65 -14.04
N GLY A 86 -14.63 -6.85 -14.75
CA GLY A 86 -15.94 -6.40 -14.27
C GLY A 86 -15.82 -5.33 -13.17
N SER A 87 -16.58 -5.49 -12.07
CA SER A 87 -16.63 -4.53 -10.96
C SER A 87 -15.99 -5.09 -9.68
N LEU A 88 -14.76 -5.59 -9.80
CA LEU A 88 -14.02 -6.06 -8.62
C LEU A 88 -13.77 -4.89 -7.66
N PRO A 89 -13.89 -5.13 -6.34
CA PRO A 89 -13.61 -4.11 -5.34
C PRO A 89 -12.11 -3.92 -5.17
N ILE A 90 -11.53 -2.98 -5.92
CA ILE A 90 -10.10 -2.59 -5.78
C ILE A 90 -10.01 -1.21 -5.11
N SER A 91 -10.75 -1.05 -4.00
CA SER A 91 -10.77 0.23 -3.28
C SER A 91 -9.43 0.52 -2.59
N GLY A 92 -8.57 -0.49 -2.42
CA GLY A 92 -7.19 -0.29 -2.02
C GLY A 92 -6.41 0.53 -3.04
N GLN A 93 -6.52 0.17 -4.32
CA GLN A 93 -5.80 0.90 -5.36
C GLN A 93 -6.30 2.34 -5.49
N VAL A 94 -7.60 2.57 -5.32
CA VAL A 94 -8.20 3.90 -5.24
C VAL A 94 -7.47 4.82 -4.23
N LEU A 95 -7.21 4.32 -3.01
CA LEU A 95 -6.45 5.08 -2.02
C LEU A 95 -5.00 5.30 -2.44
N GLY A 96 -4.32 4.27 -2.93
CA GLY A 96 -2.93 4.41 -3.33
C GLY A 96 -2.74 5.36 -4.51
N LEU A 97 -3.67 5.41 -5.48
CA LEU A 97 -3.63 6.43 -6.54
C LEU A 97 -3.72 7.85 -6.01
N ARG A 98 -4.56 8.09 -5.00
CA ARG A 98 -4.63 9.40 -4.36
C ARG A 98 -3.30 9.75 -3.68
N LEU A 99 -2.72 8.79 -2.96
CA LEU A 99 -1.40 8.96 -2.35
C LEU A 99 -0.33 9.20 -3.40
N TRP A 100 -0.33 8.47 -4.51
CA TRP A 100 0.59 8.67 -5.63
C TRP A 100 0.52 10.10 -6.16
N ARG A 101 -0.68 10.61 -6.44
CA ARG A 101 -0.89 11.96 -6.99
C ARG A 101 -0.43 13.05 -6.03
N ARG A 102 -0.60 12.83 -4.73
CA ARG A 102 -0.22 13.77 -3.68
C ARG A 102 1.12 13.46 -3.03
N ARG A 103 1.90 12.50 -3.55
CA ARG A 103 3.09 11.96 -2.88
C ARG A 103 4.13 13.02 -2.51
N LYS A 104 4.32 14.03 -3.36
CA LYS A 104 5.25 15.14 -3.09
C LYS A 104 4.77 16.09 -2.00
N GLU A 105 3.46 16.28 -1.86
CA GLU A 105 2.88 17.09 -0.80
C GLU A 105 2.86 16.30 0.53
N MET A 106 2.41 15.06 0.47
CA MET A 106 2.17 14.23 1.65
C MET A 106 3.44 13.58 2.20
N GLN A 107 4.48 13.43 1.37
CA GLN A 107 5.72 12.74 1.70
C GLN A 107 5.49 11.29 2.23
N GLN A 108 4.36 10.68 1.84
CA GLN A 108 3.92 9.39 2.35
C GLN A 108 4.29 8.25 1.40
N ARG A 109 5.07 7.30 1.91
CA ARG A 109 5.40 6.04 1.23
C ARG A 109 4.30 5.01 1.49
N TYR A 110 3.98 4.20 0.49
CA TYR A 110 3.06 3.09 0.64
C TYR A 110 3.40 1.92 -0.28
N CYS A 111 2.89 0.75 0.04
CA CYS A 111 2.87 -0.43 -0.83
C CYS A 111 1.52 -1.15 -0.69
N TYR A 112 1.24 -2.05 -1.62
CA TYR A 112 0.06 -2.92 -1.55
C TYR A 112 0.37 -4.25 -0.89
N LEU A 113 -0.63 -4.80 -0.19
CA LEU A 113 -0.69 -6.20 0.23
C LEU A 113 -1.86 -6.86 -0.51
N THR A 114 -1.68 -8.07 -1.04
CA THR A 114 -2.77 -8.77 -1.74
C THR A 114 -2.48 -10.27 -1.88
N ASN A 115 -3.51 -11.10 -2.04
CA ASN A 115 -3.36 -12.48 -2.52
C ASN A 115 -3.44 -12.58 -4.05
N HIS A 116 -3.72 -11.46 -4.72
CA HIS A 116 -4.02 -11.38 -6.14
C HIS A 116 -3.26 -10.21 -6.77
N PRO A 117 -1.91 -10.27 -6.83
CA PRO A 117 -1.09 -9.19 -7.39
C PRO A 117 -1.45 -8.87 -8.85
N GLN A 118 -1.96 -9.84 -9.60
CA GLN A 118 -2.43 -9.66 -10.97
C GLN A 118 -3.63 -8.72 -11.12
N LEU A 119 -4.30 -8.34 -10.02
CA LEU A 119 -5.40 -7.40 -10.05
C LEU A 119 -4.94 -5.93 -9.95
N TRP A 120 -3.67 -5.68 -9.63
CA TRP A 120 -3.16 -4.30 -9.62
C TRP A 120 -3.07 -3.77 -11.04
N LEU A 121 -3.63 -2.58 -11.25
CA LEU A 121 -3.71 -1.96 -12.58
C LEU A 121 -2.55 -1.01 -12.80
N ALA A 122 -1.74 -1.28 -13.81
CA ALA A 122 -0.70 -0.35 -14.21
C ALA A 122 -1.23 0.80 -15.06
N ASN A 123 -0.45 1.89 -15.11
CA ASN A 123 -0.57 2.95 -16.12
C ASN A 123 -1.95 3.64 -16.21
N LEU A 124 -2.69 3.72 -15.10
CA LEU A 124 -3.95 4.50 -15.02
C LEU A 124 -3.75 5.99 -15.35
N ASN A 125 -2.53 6.49 -15.14
CA ASN A 125 -2.07 7.75 -15.72
C ASN A 125 -0.77 7.48 -16.51
N PRO A 126 -0.78 7.53 -17.86
CA PRO A 126 0.41 7.26 -18.67
C PRO A 126 1.56 8.24 -18.46
N ASP A 127 1.27 9.49 -18.09
CA ASP A 127 2.28 10.55 -17.91
C ASP A 127 2.96 10.47 -16.55
N ASP A 128 2.32 9.82 -15.57
CA ASP A 128 2.84 9.65 -14.21
C ASP A 128 2.37 8.30 -13.64
N PRO A 129 2.86 7.18 -14.20
CA PRO A 129 2.37 5.86 -13.86
C PRO A 129 2.77 5.50 -12.42
N GLU A 130 1.79 5.00 -11.66
CA GLU A 130 2.02 4.50 -10.30
C GLU A 130 3.16 3.47 -10.30
N PHE A 131 4.11 3.66 -9.38
CA PHE A 131 5.31 2.83 -9.25
C PHE A 131 6.16 2.69 -10.53
N GLY A 132 6.09 3.67 -11.42
CA GLY A 132 6.86 3.63 -12.68
C GLY A 132 6.32 2.61 -13.70
N GLY A 133 5.08 2.14 -13.52
CA GLY A 133 4.39 1.23 -14.45
C GLY A 133 4.70 -0.25 -14.23
N GLU A 134 4.70 -1.04 -15.31
CA GLU A 134 4.81 -2.51 -15.26
C GLU A 134 6.24 -3.05 -15.11
N LYS A 135 7.12 -2.35 -14.38
CA LYS A 135 8.49 -2.83 -14.15
C LYS A 135 8.46 -3.99 -13.15
N PRO A 136 8.71 -5.25 -13.56
CA PRO A 136 8.45 -6.42 -12.71
C PRO A 136 9.27 -6.43 -11.42
N GLU A 137 10.48 -5.90 -11.45
CA GLU A 137 11.38 -5.76 -10.31
C GLU A 137 10.81 -4.82 -9.24
N ILE A 138 10.25 -3.67 -9.65
CA ILE A 138 9.63 -2.71 -8.74
C ILE A 138 8.34 -3.29 -8.17
N LEU A 139 7.49 -3.86 -9.03
CA LEU A 139 6.19 -4.39 -8.59
C LEU A 139 6.32 -5.52 -7.57
N ARG A 140 7.38 -6.33 -7.64
CA ARG A 140 7.64 -7.37 -6.64
C ARG A 140 7.80 -6.82 -5.22
N ASP A 141 8.33 -5.61 -5.10
CA ASP A 141 8.59 -4.94 -3.82
C ASP A 141 7.47 -3.95 -3.45
N MET A 142 6.68 -3.47 -4.43
CA MET A 142 5.58 -2.52 -4.21
C MET A 142 4.19 -3.15 -4.12
N VAL A 143 3.98 -4.33 -4.70
CA VAL A 143 2.73 -5.11 -4.66
C VAL A 143 3.05 -6.47 -4.02
N LEU A 144 3.00 -6.51 -2.69
CA LEU A 144 3.44 -7.67 -1.91
C LEU A 144 2.36 -8.74 -1.86
N ASP A 145 2.73 -9.95 -2.27
CA ASP A 145 1.89 -11.14 -2.11
C ASP A 145 1.82 -11.55 -0.63
N LYS A 146 0.61 -11.56 -0.05
CA LYS A 146 0.33 -11.95 1.35
C LYS A 146 0.78 -13.40 1.61
N SER A 147 0.77 -14.28 0.60
CA SER A 147 1.22 -15.66 0.73
C SER A 147 2.75 -15.81 0.84
N ASP A 148 3.51 -14.80 0.40
CA ASP A 148 4.98 -14.75 0.51
C ASP A 148 5.46 -13.92 1.73
N LEU A 149 4.53 -13.42 2.54
CA LEU A 149 4.83 -12.71 3.78
C LEU A 149 4.92 -13.69 4.95
N TRP A 150 6.16 -13.97 5.35
CA TRP A 150 6.52 -14.87 6.43
C TRP A 150 7.16 -14.13 7.60
N SER A 151 7.19 -14.77 8.76
CA SER A 151 7.79 -14.17 9.96
C SER A 151 9.26 -13.80 9.82
N ARG A 152 9.98 -14.50 8.94
CA ARG A 152 11.43 -14.32 8.72
C ARG A 152 11.79 -13.27 7.68
N ASN A 153 10.84 -12.80 6.85
CA ASN A 153 11.15 -11.93 5.70
C ASN A 153 10.31 -10.64 5.66
N ILE A 154 9.35 -10.47 6.57
CA ILE A 154 8.45 -9.30 6.55
C ILE A 154 9.19 -7.97 6.71
N GLU A 155 10.12 -7.87 7.66
CA GLU A 155 10.89 -6.64 7.87
C GLU A 155 11.75 -6.30 6.65
N GLU A 156 12.39 -7.31 6.06
CA GLU A 156 13.20 -7.15 4.85
C GLU A 156 12.37 -6.69 3.66
N LYS A 157 11.16 -7.24 3.48
CA LYS A 157 10.24 -6.82 2.41
C LYS A 157 9.76 -5.38 2.61
N PHE A 158 9.44 -4.99 3.83
CA PHE A 158 9.01 -3.60 4.09
C PHE A 158 10.15 -2.61 3.93
N GLN A 159 11.37 -3.00 4.34
CA GLN A 159 12.56 -2.20 4.11
C GLN A 159 12.87 -2.07 2.62
N ARG A 160 12.70 -3.13 1.83
CA ARG A 160 12.83 -3.07 0.36
C ARG A 160 11.81 -2.12 -0.26
N ALA A 161 10.53 -2.25 0.09
CA ALA A 161 9.50 -1.34 -0.38
C ALA A 161 9.85 0.13 -0.07
N HIS A 162 10.30 0.42 1.16
CA HIS A 162 10.78 1.75 1.51
C HIS A 162 11.99 2.18 0.68
N GLN A 163 12.97 1.30 0.47
CA GLN A 163 14.18 1.61 -0.28
C GLN A 163 13.88 1.94 -1.74
N VAL A 164 12.93 1.23 -2.37
CA VAL A 164 12.46 1.53 -3.73
C VAL A 164 11.95 2.97 -3.84
N TRP A 165 11.18 3.45 -2.86
CA TRP A 165 10.74 4.85 -2.82
C TRP A 165 11.91 5.85 -2.76
N GLU A 166 12.99 5.52 -2.06
CA GLU A 166 14.20 6.36 -1.99
C GLU A 166 14.98 6.35 -3.31
N ASP A 167 15.20 5.15 -3.86
CA ASP A 167 16.01 4.95 -5.06
C ASP A 167 15.37 5.61 -6.27
N GLU A 168 14.06 5.48 -6.42
CA GLU A 168 13.28 6.09 -7.50
C GLU A 168 12.95 7.56 -7.24
N GLN A 169 13.28 8.07 -6.04
CA GLN A 169 13.11 9.47 -5.64
C GLN A 169 11.67 10.00 -5.83
N TRP A 170 10.65 9.15 -5.72
CA TRP A 170 9.27 9.51 -6.07
C TRP A 170 8.67 10.63 -5.20
N LEU A 171 9.25 10.93 -4.04
CA LEU A 171 8.82 12.02 -3.16
C LEU A 171 9.42 13.39 -3.53
N ARG A 172 10.37 13.46 -4.47
CA ARG A 172 11.03 14.71 -4.90
C ARG A 172 10.33 15.37 -6.09
#